data_AF-A0A928A6C8-F1
#
_entry.id   AF-A0A928A6C8-F1
#
_cell.length_a   1.000
_cell.length_b   1.000
_cell.length_c   1.000
_cell.angle_alpha   90.00
_cell.angle_beta   90.00
_cell.angle_gamma   90.00
#
_symmetry.space_group_name_H-M   'P 1'
#
loop_
_entity.id
_entity.type
_entity.pdbx_description
1 polymer ?
#
loop_
_entity_poly.entity_id
_entity_poly.type
_entity_poly.pdbx_seq_one_letter_code
_entity_poly.pdbx_strand_id
1 'polypeptide(L)' 'MIDNRGQALVEYVLIIAIISVITITLVSYFGGYLKDSVTKTACSLVDQEYVKGKKPGDAYCKDKEIEEMQS' A
#
# COMPACT_ATOMS: atom_id res chain seq x y z
N MET A 1 21.80 -18.19 40.38
CA MET A 1 20.33 -18.31 40.21
C MET A 1 19.93 -17.28 39.17
N ILE A 2 19.53 -17.70 37.98
CA ILE A 2 19.04 -16.80 36.93
C ILE A 2 17.64 -16.37 37.36
N ASP A 3 17.48 -15.08 37.69
CA ASP A 3 16.22 -14.48 38.10
C ASP A 3 15.36 -14.21 36.85
N ASN A 4 14.26 -14.94 36.71
CA ASN A 4 13.39 -14.93 35.52
C ASN A 4 12.24 -13.90 35.62
N ARG A 5 12.28 -12.94 36.56
CA ARG A 5 11.11 -12.11 36.89
C ARG A 5 10.78 -11.00 35.87
N GLY A 6 11.65 -10.77 34.89
CA GLY A 6 11.40 -9.83 33.78
C GLY A 6 11.19 -10.50 32.42
N GLN A 7 11.41 -11.81 32.30
CA GLN A 7 11.52 -12.48 31.01
C GLN A 7 10.19 -12.56 30.26
N ALA A 8 9.07 -12.73 30.99
CA ALA A 8 7.73 -12.78 30.39
C ALA A 8 7.36 -11.48 29.66
N LEU A 9 7.74 -10.31 30.21
CA LEU A 9 7.42 -9.01 29.61
C LEU A 9 8.21 -8.75 28.33
N VAL A 10 9.47 -9.17 28.30
CA VAL A 10 10.35 -9.06 27.13
C VAL A 10 9.85 -9.95 25.98
N GLU A 11 9.38 -11.16 26.31
CA GLU A 11 8.86 -12.10 25.31
C GLU A 11 7.60 -11.56 24.60
N TYR A 12 6.65 -10.97 25.34
CA TYR A 12 5.46 -10.36 24.73
C TYR A 12 5.81 -9.17 23.82
N VAL A 13 6.72 -8.29 24.25
CA VAL A 13 7.14 -7.13 23.45
C VAL A 13 7.84 -7.58 22.17
N LEU A 14 8.67 -8.62 22.25
CA LEU A 14 9.36 -9.20 21.09
C LEU A 14 8.35 -9.74 20.05
N ILE A 15 7.33 -10.47 20.49
CA ILE A 15 6.28 -10.99 19.61
C ILE A 15 5.52 -9.85 18.93
N ILE A 16 5.11 -8.82 19.69
CA ILE A 16 4.39 -7.66 19.12
C ILE A 16 5.25 -6.92 18.10
N ALA A 17 6.55 -6.74 18.38
CA ALA A 17 7.48 -6.11 17.46
C ALA A 17 7.64 -6.90 16.16
N ILE A 18 7.68 -8.23 16.23
CA ILE A 18 7.77 -9.07 15.03
C ILE A 18 6.48 -8.99 14.21
N ILE A 19 5.32 -9.10 14.87
CA ILE A 19 4.02 -9.03 14.19
C ILE A 19 3.83 -7.65 13.54
N SER A 20 4.22 -6.56 14.19
CA SER A 20 4.11 -5.22 13.61
C SER A 20 4.99 -5.03 12.37
N VAL A 21 6.21 -5.55 12.37
CA VAL A 21 7.08 -5.51 11.18
C VAL A 21 6.46 -6.33 10.05
N ILE A 22 5.95 -7.53 10.34
CA ILE A 22 5.30 -8.38 9.33
C ILE A 22 4.10 -7.67 8.72
N THR A 23 3.21 -7.08 9.54
CA THR A 23 2.02 -6.39 9.04
C THR A 23 2.39 -5.17 8.19
N ILE A 24 3.35 -4.34 8.62
CA ILE A 24 3.85 -3.20 7.84
C ILE A 24 4.39 -3.68 6.49
N THR A 25 5.15 -4.77 6.48
CA THR A 25 5.74 -5.31 5.24
C THR A 25 4.64 -5.78 4.28
N LEU A 26 3.60 -6.45 4.78
CA LEU A 26 2.47 -6.90 3.97
C LEU A 26 1.69 -5.71 3.40
N VAL A 27 1.35 -4.71 4.22
CA VAL A 27 0.59 -3.55 3.73
C VAL A 27 1.41 -2.69 2.77
N SER A 28 2.73 -2.60 2.94
CA SER A 28 3.59 -1.92 1.97
C SER A 28 3.70 -2.69 0.65
N TYR A 29 3.77 -4.03 0.70
CA TYR A 29 3.80 -4.86 -0.49
C TYR A 29 2.47 -4.82 -1.26
N PHE A 30 1.34 -4.93 -0.57
CA PHE A 30 0.01 -4.83 -1.17
C PHE A 30 -0.44 -3.39 -1.42
N GLY A 31 0.24 -2.41 -0.83
CA GLY A 31 -0.13 -1.00 -0.88
C GLY A 31 -0.19 -0.46 -2.30
N GLY A 32 0.71 -0.90 -3.19
CA GLY A 32 0.67 -0.53 -4.60
C GLY A 32 -0.60 -1.01 -5.32
N TYR A 33 -1.03 -2.25 -5.08
CA TYR A 33 -2.25 -2.80 -5.67
C TYR A 33 -3.53 -2.14 -5.12
N LEU A 34 -3.53 -1.83 -3.82
CA LEU A 34 -4.61 -1.08 -3.18
C LEU A 34 -4.68 0.34 -3.75
N LYS A 35 -3.54 1.02 -3.87
CA LYS A 35 -3.44 2.35 -4.47
C LYS A 35 -3.96 2.35 -5.90
N ASP A 36 -3.57 1.39 -6.73
CA ASP A 36 -4.07 1.29 -8.12
C ASP A 36 -5.58 1.04 -8.17
N SER A 37 -6.12 0.21 -7.26
CA SER A 37 -7.56 -0.06 -7.18
C SER A 37 -8.34 1.18 -6.77
N VAL A 38 -7.86 1.93 -5.78
CA VAL A 38 -8.44 3.21 -5.37
C VAL A 38 -8.32 4.23 -6.49
N THR A 39 -7.18 4.32 -7.18
CA THR A 39 -7.00 5.21 -8.33
C THR A 39 -7.99 4.88 -9.43
N LYS A 40 -8.21 3.60 -9.75
CA LYS A 40 -9.21 3.20 -10.77
C LYS A 40 -10.61 3.69 -10.42
N THR A 41 -11.03 3.51 -9.18
CA THR A 41 -12.32 4.01 -8.72
C THR A 41 -12.34 5.54 -8.74
N ALA A 42 -11.28 6.20 -8.29
CA ALA A 42 -11.16 7.65 -8.27
C ALA A 42 -11.26 8.25 -9.67
N CYS A 43 -10.48 7.76 -10.65
CA CYS A 43 -10.54 8.24 -12.04
C CYS A 43 -11.94 8.08 -12.63
N SER A 44 -12.60 6.95 -12.36
CA SER A 44 -13.97 6.70 -12.83
C SER A 44 -15.00 7.66 -12.21
N LEU A 45 -14.76 8.18 -11.00
CA LEU A 45 -15.66 9.13 -10.35
C LEU A 45 -15.49 10.56 -10.88
N VAL A 46 -14.29 10.91 -11.33
CA VAL A 46 -13.98 12.24 -11.89
C VAL A 46 -14.00 12.26 -13.42
N ASP A 47 -14.61 11.24 -14.03
CA ASP A 47 -14.74 11.08 -15.49
C ASP A 47 -13.42 11.07 -16.27
N GLN A 48 -12.31 10.72 -15.60
CA GLN A 48 -10.98 10.56 -16.19
C GLN A 48 -10.72 9.11 -16.59
N GLU A 49 -9.81 8.91 -17.54
CA GLU A 49 -9.39 7.57 -17.94
C GLU A 49 -8.35 7.01 -16.98
N TYR A 50 -8.58 5.78 -16.50
CA TYR A 50 -7.61 5.06 -15.69
C TYR A 50 -6.52 4.47 -16.58
N VAL A 51 -5.26 4.86 -16.33
CA VAL A 51 -4.09 4.30 -17.00
C VAL A 51 -3.27 3.48 -16.01
N LYS A 52 -3.03 2.21 -16.37
CA LYS A 52 -2.22 1.30 -15.55
C LYS A 52 -0.74 1.66 -15.70
N GLY A 53 -0.08 1.92 -14.56
CA GLY A 53 1.36 2.15 -14.52
C GLY A 53 2.20 0.88 -14.76
N LYS A 54 3.52 1.06 -14.92
CA LYS A 54 4.46 -0.06 -15.17
C LYS A 54 4.61 -1.00 -13.97
N LYS A 55 4.35 -0.50 -12.75
CA LYS A 55 4.43 -1.24 -11.49
C LYS A 55 3.16 -1.02 -10.66
N PRO A 56 2.87 -1.92 -9.70
CA PRO A 56 1.76 -1.71 -8.76
C PRO A 56 1.97 -0.41 -7.98
N GLY A 57 0.99 0.49 -8.00
CA GLY A 57 1.02 1.78 -7.31
C GLY A 57 1.38 2.98 -8.20
N ASP A 58 1.70 2.73 -9.47
CA ASP A 58 2.02 3.75 -10.48
C ASP A 58 0.82 4.11 -11.36
N ALA A 59 -0.38 3.58 -11.10
CA ALA A 59 -1.55 3.97 -11.88
C ALA A 59 -1.90 5.44 -11.66
N TYR A 60 -2.40 6.07 -12.71
CA TYR A 60 -2.75 7.48 -12.73
C TYR A 60 -4.00 7.72 -13.58
N CYS A 61 -4.63 8.86 -13.36
CA CYS A 61 -5.76 9.33 -14.16
C CYS A 61 -5.25 10.22 -15.29
N LYS A 62 -5.78 10.01 -16.50
CA LYS A 62 -5.52 10.85 -17.66
C LYS A 62 -6.81 11.58 -18.05
N ASP A 63 -6.71 12.86 -18.35
CA ASP A 63 -7.84 13.64 -18.86
C ASP A 63 -8.18 13.19 -20.28
N LYS A 64 -9.48 12.94 -20.53
CA LYS A 64 -9.99 12.54 -21.85
C LYS A 64 -9.79 13.62 -22.92
N GLU A 65 -9.65 14.89 -22.52
CA GLU A 65 -9.52 16.04 -23.41
C GLU A 65 -8.12 16.26 -24.00
N ILE A 66 -7.06 15.59 -23.50
CA ILE A 66 -5.69 15.82 -23.95
C ILE A 66 -5.32 14.96 -25.20
N GLU A 67 -6.16 14.00 -25.60
CA GLU A 67 -5.83 13.09 -26.71
C GLU A 67 -6.24 13.59 -28.12
N GLU A 68 -7.07 14.64 -28.24
CA GLU A 68 -7.47 15.19 -29.55
C GLU A 68 -6.53 16.28 -30.11
N MET A 69 -5.43 16.62 -29.42
CA MET A 69 -4.53 17.72 -29.81
C MET A 69 -3.05 17.31 -30.02
N GLN A 70 -2.77 16.05 -30.37
CA GLN A 70 -1.43 15.61 -30.80
C GLN A 70 -1.38 14.65 -32.01
N SER A 71 -2.39 14.63 -32.89
CA SER A 71 -2.29 13.96 -34.21
C SER A 71 -2.39 14.91 -35.38
#